data_AF-A0A0N4WCC7-F1
#
_entry.id   AF-A0A0N4WCC7-F1
#
_cell.length_a   1.000
_cell.length_b   1.000
_cell.length_c   1.000
_cell.angle_alpha   90.00
_cell.angle_beta   90.00
_cell.angle_gamma   90.00
#
_symmetry.space_group_name_H-M   'P 1'
#
loop_
_entity.id
_entity.type
_entity.pdbx_description
1 polymer ?
#
loop_
_entity_poly.entity_id
_entity_poly.type
_entity_poly.pdbx_seq_one_letter_code
_entity_poly.pdbx_strand_id
1 'polypeptide(L)'
;MSAQYRELGANLMIAVHCIMTLVIVINPLNQEVEHYLKISHSFGTGRVVTRTTVLLLVLFVGLSVPDFSPVMNLVGASTIPVGCAVLPSLFYLYSEAATEDEWRKGHTPTLMNVIRRTDKTKLIINVFMLIVAVIGGVLGTMQGLEKIAKAEFSAPCYVRAFTADNYSTSFKIIQQ
;
A
#
# COMPACT_ATOMS: atom_id res chain seq x y z
N MET A 1 12.86 15.47 32.09
CA MET A 1 13.20 16.45 31.03
C MET A 1 13.88 15.82 29.81
N SER A 2 14.92 14.98 29.97
CA SER A 2 15.63 14.35 28.84
C SER A 2 14.81 13.33 28.02
N ALA A 3 13.78 12.71 28.60
CA ALA A 3 12.87 11.80 27.89
C ALA A 3 11.94 12.52 26.91
N GLN A 4 11.38 13.65 27.32
CA GLN A 4 10.45 14.45 26.51
C GLN A 4 11.10 14.98 25.22
N TYR A 5 12.38 15.38 25.27
CA TYR A 5 13.11 15.83 24.07
C TYR A 5 13.38 14.68 23.07
N ARG A 6 13.55 13.44 23.55
CA ARG A 6 13.74 12.27 22.67
C ARG A 6 12.46 11.92 21.92
N GLU A 7 11.32 11.93 22.62
CA GLU A 7 10.00 11.68 22.02
C GLU A 7 9.63 12.79 21.02
N LEU A 8 9.87 14.05 21.37
CA LEU A 8 9.67 15.18 20.45
C LEU A 8 10.54 15.05 19.19
N GLY A 9 11.82 14.71 19.36
CA GLY A 9 12.74 14.50 18.25
C GLY A 9 12.31 13.36 17.32
N ALA A 10 11.86 12.24 17.89
CA ALA A 10 11.34 11.10 17.12
C ALA A 10 10.08 11.47 16.34
N ASN A 11 9.12 12.15 16.98
CA ASN A 11 7.89 12.58 16.33
C ASN A 11 8.15 13.58 15.19
N LEU A 12 9.11 14.50 15.38
CA LEU A 12 9.52 15.44 14.34
C LEU A 12 10.17 14.72 13.15
N MET A 13 11.09 13.79 13.42
CA MET A 13 11.74 12.98 12.37
C MET A 13 10.73 12.16 11.56
N ILE A 14 9.77 11.51 12.23
CA ILE A 14 8.69 10.77 11.56
C ILE A 14 7.83 11.72 10.73
N ALA A 15 7.44 12.88 11.27
CA ALA A 15 6.65 13.86 10.54
C ALA A 15 7.36 14.33 9.26
N VAL A 16 8.65 14.69 9.34
CA VAL A 16 9.44 15.11 8.19
C VAL A 16 9.59 13.97 7.18
N HIS A 17 9.89 12.75 7.64
CA HIS A 17 9.97 11.57 6.79
C HIS A 17 8.65 11.31 6.04
N CYS A 18 7.52 11.37 6.74
CA CYS A 18 6.20 11.16 6.15
C CYS A 18 5.84 12.24 5.13
N ILE A 19 6.12 13.53 5.43
CA ILE A 19 5.88 14.63 4.48
C ILE A 19 6.71 14.42 3.20
N MET A 20 8.00 14.12 3.35
CA MET A 20 8.89 13.91 2.20
C MET A 20 8.48 12.68 1.37
N THR A 21 8.15 11.58 2.05
CA THR A 21 7.70 10.34 1.40
C THR A 21 6.38 10.57 0.66
N LEU A 22 5.43 11.30 1.26
CA LEU A 22 4.16 11.63 0.62
C LEU A 22 4.37 12.45 -0.66
N VAL A 23 5.26 13.44 -0.64
CA VAL A 23 5.59 14.24 -1.85
C VAL A 23 6.19 13.36 -2.95
N ILE A 24 7.11 12.46 -2.60
CA ILE A 24 7.77 11.57 -3.56
C ILE A 24 6.78 10.56 -4.16
N VAL A 25 5.91 9.96 -3.36
CA VAL A 25 4.96 8.93 -3.80
C VAL A 25 3.81 9.52 -4.61
N ILE A 26 3.34 10.72 -4.26
CA ILE A 26 2.23 11.37 -4.99
C ILE A 26 2.64 11.81 -6.40
N ASN A 27 3.90 12.14 -6.64
CA ASN A 27 4.34 12.61 -7.95
C ASN A 27 4.12 11.61 -9.10
N PRO A 28 4.61 10.35 -9.04
CA PRO A 28 4.31 9.35 -10.06
C PRO A 28 2.83 8.97 -10.06
N LEU A 29 2.15 8.96 -8.91
CA LEU A 29 0.71 8.69 -8.86
C LEU A 29 -0.09 9.74 -9.64
N ASN A 30 0.27 11.02 -9.52
CA ASN A 30 -0.32 12.09 -10.33
C ASN A 30 -0.01 11.92 -11.82
N GLN A 31 1.19 11.45 -12.19
CA GLN A 31 1.54 11.19 -13.59
C GLN A 31 0.73 10.04 -14.18
N GLU A 32 0.52 8.96 -13.42
CA GLU A 32 -0.34 7.84 -13.81
C GLU A 32 -1.79 8.33 -14.03
N VAL A 33 -2.34 9.11 -13.10
CA VAL A 33 -3.69 9.68 -13.24
C VAL A 33 -3.78 10.65 -14.44
N GLU A 34 -2.79 11.51 -14.64
CA GLU A 34 -2.69 12.40 -15.82
C GLU A 34 -2.68 11.59 -17.13
N HIS A 35 -2.00 10.43 -17.14
CA HIS A 35 -1.97 9.51 -18.29
C HIS A 35 -3.33 8.82 -18.52
N TYR A 36 -3.98 8.31 -17.48
CA TYR A 36 -5.33 7.72 -17.59
C TYR A 36 -6.38 8.73 -18.06
N LEU A 37 -6.26 9.99 -17.64
CA LEU A 37 -7.14 11.09 -18.05
C LEU A 37 -6.73 11.72 -19.40
N LYS A 38 -5.69 11.21 -20.06
CA LYS A 38 -5.15 11.71 -21.34
C LYS A 38 -4.90 13.23 -21.34
N ILE A 39 -4.48 13.77 -20.20
CA ILE A 39 -4.22 15.21 -20.08
C ILE A 39 -2.91 15.51 -20.81
N SER A 40 -2.96 16.47 -21.74
CA SER A 40 -1.78 16.93 -22.46
C SER A 40 -0.71 17.38 -21.46
N HIS A 41 0.52 16.85 -21.59
CA HIS A 41 1.68 17.20 -20.77
C HIS A 41 2.15 18.67 -20.90
N SER A 42 1.46 19.46 -21.71
CA SER A 42 1.57 20.93 -21.77
C SER A 42 1.30 21.57 -20.40
N PHE A 43 1.97 22.70 -20.11
CA PHE A 43 1.71 23.52 -18.91
C PHE A 43 0.32 24.15 -18.98
N GLY A 44 -0.71 23.37 -18.68
CA GLY A 44 -2.11 23.81 -18.63
C GLY A 44 -2.71 23.71 -17.23
N THR A 45 -3.77 24.48 -16.99
CA THR A 45 -4.56 24.49 -15.76
C THR A 45 -5.06 23.08 -15.36
N GLY A 46 -5.20 22.17 -16.32
CA GLY A 46 -5.60 20.77 -16.09
C GLY A 46 -4.65 19.99 -15.19
N ARG A 47 -3.35 20.28 -15.19
CA ARG A 47 -2.38 19.60 -14.30
C ARG A 47 -2.53 20.05 -12.85
N VAL A 48 -2.74 21.35 -12.62
CA VAL A 48 -2.96 21.89 -11.26
C VAL A 48 -4.24 21.31 -10.67
N VAL A 49 -5.33 21.31 -11.44
CA VAL A 49 -6.62 20.75 -11.00
C VAL A 49 -6.47 19.27 -10.66
N THR A 50 -5.88 18.45 -11.54
CA THR A 50 -5.74 17.00 -11.31
C THR A 50 -4.93 16.69 -10.06
N ARG A 51 -3.80 17.39 -9.86
CA ARG A 51 -2.93 17.18 -8.69
C ARG A 51 -3.61 17.60 -7.39
N THR A 52 -4.32 18.73 -7.40
CA THR A 52 -5.11 19.17 -6.23
C THR A 52 -6.25 18.20 -5.94
N THR A 53 -6.96 17.70 -6.95
CA THR A 53 -8.03 16.71 -6.78
C THR A 53 -7.51 15.41 -6.18
N VAL A 54 -6.40 14.86 -6.67
CA VAL A 54 -5.81 13.64 -6.11
C VAL A 54 -5.39 13.83 -4.66
N LEU A 55 -4.72 14.94 -4.33
CA LEU A 55 -4.31 15.23 -2.96
C LEU A 55 -5.53 15.41 -2.03
N LEU A 56 -6.58 16.07 -2.50
CA LEU A 56 -7.84 16.22 -1.77
C LEU A 56 -8.53 14.88 -1.52
N LEU A 57 -8.54 13.97 -2.49
CA LEU A 57 -9.11 12.63 -2.33
C LEU A 57 -8.31 11.81 -1.29
N VAL A 58 -6.98 11.86 -1.35
CA VAL A 58 -6.10 11.20 -0.37
C VAL A 58 -6.35 11.75 1.03
N LEU A 59 -6.43 13.09 1.18
CA LEU A 59 -6.78 13.74 2.44
C LEU A 59 -8.18 13.34 2.94
N PHE A 60 -9.16 13.28 2.04
CA PHE A 60 -10.53 12.88 2.38
C PHE A 60 -10.59 11.45 2.90
N VAL A 61 -9.90 10.51 2.26
CA VAL A 61 -9.78 9.12 2.75
C VAL A 61 -9.08 9.08 4.10
N GLY A 62 -7.99 9.85 4.26
CA GLY A 62 -7.28 9.95 5.54
C GLY A 62 -8.15 10.47 6.67
N LEU A 63 -8.97 11.49 6.41
CA LEU A 63 -9.90 12.02 7.41
C LEU A 63 -11.11 11.10 7.63
N SER A 64 -11.46 10.25 6.67
CA SER A 64 -12.64 9.38 6.79
C SER A 64 -12.39 8.09 7.56
N VAL A 65 -11.13 7.63 7.62
CA VAL A 65 -10.76 6.37 8.30
C VAL A 65 -10.37 6.67 9.75
N PRO A 66 -11.18 6.29 10.75
CA PRO A 66 -10.90 6.57 12.16
C PRO A 66 -9.71 5.77 12.70
N ASP A 67 -9.50 4.55 12.19
CA ASP A 67 -8.42 3.64 12.59
C ASP A 67 -7.63 3.17 11.37
N PHE A 68 -6.44 3.74 11.18
CA PHE A 68 -5.54 3.36 10.09
C PHE A 68 -4.87 2.00 10.28
N SER A 69 -4.77 1.52 11.52
CA SER A 69 -3.97 0.32 11.85
C SER A 69 -4.51 -0.96 11.19
N PRO A 70 -5.82 -1.30 11.28
CA PRO A 70 -6.36 -2.50 10.63
C PRO A 70 -6.30 -2.41 9.10
N VAL A 71 -6.60 -1.23 8.54
CA VAL A 71 -6.59 -0.99 7.09
C VAL A 71 -5.18 -1.10 6.52
N MET A 72 -4.20 -0.45 7.15
CA MET A 72 -2.80 -0.53 6.74
C MET A 72 -2.26 -1.95 6.85
N ASN A 73 -2.64 -2.70 7.88
CA ASN A 73 -2.26 -4.10 8.03
C ASN A 73 -2.88 -4.98 6.92
N LEU A 74 -4.15 -4.76 6.57
CA LEU A 74 -4.82 -5.49 5.49
C LEU A 74 -4.19 -5.20 4.12
N VAL A 75 -4.01 -3.92 3.80
CA VAL A 75 -3.39 -3.48 2.54
C VAL A 75 -1.94 -3.96 2.47
N GLY A 76 -1.17 -3.83 3.56
CA GLY A 76 0.20 -4.31 3.64
C GLY A 76 0.30 -5.83 3.48
N ALA A 77 -0.51 -6.60 4.20
CA ALA A 77 -0.49 -8.07 4.14
C ALA A 77 -0.92 -8.63 2.77
N SER A 78 -1.75 -7.91 2.02
CA SER A 78 -2.16 -8.33 0.67
C SER A 78 -1.19 -7.87 -0.41
N THR A 79 -0.68 -6.63 -0.35
CA THR A 79 0.13 -6.05 -1.42
C THR A 79 1.62 -6.34 -1.27
N ILE A 80 2.17 -6.34 -0.05
CA ILE A 80 3.63 -6.51 0.16
C ILE A 80 4.09 -7.91 -0.27
N PRO A 81 3.43 -9.03 0.09
CA PRO A 81 3.86 -10.35 -0.38
C PRO A 81 3.77 -10.49 -1.89
N VAL A 82 2.74 -9.89 -2.52
CA VAL A 82 2.59 -9.91 -3.98
C VAL A 82 3.70 -9.10 -4.66
N GLY A 83 3.96 -7.88 -4.19
CA GLY A 83 4.96 -6.98 -4.73
C GLY A 83 6.40 -7.43 -4.49
N CYS A 84 6.71 -7.89 -3.29
CA CYS A 84 8.08 -8.15 -2.83
C CYS A 84 8.51 -9.62 -2.90
N ALA A 85 7.57 -10.57 -3.00
CA ALA A 85 7.91 -11.99 -3.09
C ALA A 85 7.35 -12.63 -4.37
N VAL A 86 6.05 -12.51 -4.65
CA VAL A 86 5.42 -13.16 -5.81
C VAL A 86 5.98 -12.63 -7.13
N LEU A 87 5.93 -11.31 -7.34
CA LEU A 87 6.43 -10.68 -8.57
C LEU A 87 7.91 -10.95 -8.86
N PRO A 88 8.86 -10.69 -7.93
CA PRO A 88 10.27 -10.97 -8.19
C PRO A 88 10.55 -12.46 -8.40
N SER A 89 9.89 -13.37 -7.67
CA SER A 89 10.04 -14.81 -7.91
C SER A 89 9.53 -15.23 -9.29
N LEU A 90 8.40 -14.67 -9.76
CA LEU A 90 7.86 -14.93 -11.09
C LEU A 90 8.78 -14.38 -12.19
N PHE A 91 9.24 -13.13 -12.05
CA PHE A 91 10.16 -12.53 -13.03
C PHE A 91 11.51 -13.24 -13.08
N TYR A 92 12.03 -13.69 -11.93
CA TYR A 92 13.26 -14.46 -11.87
C TYR A 92 13.11 -15.79 -12.62
N LEU A 93 12.05 -16.54 -12.34
CA LEU A 93 11.81 -17.83 -12.95
C LEU A 93 11.59 -17.70 -14.47
N TYR A 94 10.86 -16.67 -14.87
CA TYR A 94 10.57 -16.39 -16.27
C TYR A 94 11.84 -15.96 -17.04
N SER A 95 12.69 -15.13 -16.43
CA SER A 95 13.97 -14.71 -17.03
C SER A 95 14.94 -15.87 -17.20
N GLU A 96 14.99 -16.80 -16.23
CA GLU A 96 15.85 -17.99 -16.29
C GLU A 96 15.40 -18.99 -17.37
N ALA A 97 14.09 -19.09 -17.62
CA ALA A 97 13.55 -20.02 -18.62
C ALA A 97 13.45 -19.42 -20.04
N ALA A 98 13.58 -18.09 -20.16
CA ALA A 98 13.56 -17.42 -21.45
C ALA A 98 14.77 -17.86 -22.28
N THR A 99 14.49 -18.46 -23.44
CA THR A 99 15.52 -18.81 -24.42
C THR A 99 15.73 -17.64 -25.38
N GLU A 100 16.96 -17.43 -25.86
CA GLU A 100 17.33 -16.38 -26.83
C GLU A 100 16.34 -16.29 -28.02
N ASP A 101 15.89 -17.44 -28.52
CA ASP A 101 14.93 -17.54 -29.64
C ASP A 101 13.52 -17.04 -29.30
N GLU A 102 13.08 -17.18 -28.04
CA GLU A 102 11.77 -16.72 -27.58
C GLU A 102 11.78 -15.23 -27.24
N TRP A 103 12.88 -14.74 -26.66
CA TRP A 103 13.11 -13.31 -26.45
C TRP A 103 13.08 -12.56 -27.79
N ARG A 104 13.76 -13.09 -28.82
CA ARG A 104 13.81 -12.48 -30.15
C ARG A 104 12.46 -12.49 -30.89
N LYS A 105 11.56 -13.40 -30.53
CA LYS A 105 10.19 -13.49 -31.08
C LYS A 105 9.15 -12.74 -30.25
N GLY A 106 9.55 -12.13 -29.13
CA GLY A 106 8.64 -11.45 -28.20
C GLY A 106 7.57 -12.37 -27.62
N HIS A 107 7.79 -13.69 -27.65
CA HIS A 107 6.79 -14.67 -27.23
C HIS A 107 7.07 -15.08 -25.80
N THR A 108 6.08 -14.96 -24.93
CA THR A 108 6.28 -15.27 -23.52
C THR A 108 6.18 -16.77 -23.25
N PRO A 109 7.22 -17.45 -22.71
CA PRO A 109 7.11 -18.86 -22.35
C PRO A 109 5.98 -19.09 -21.36
N THR A 110 5.12 -20.06 -21.67
CA THR A 110 4.05 -20.50 -20.78
C THR A 110 4.63 -21.03 -19.47
N LEU A 111 4.02 -20.73 -18.32
CA LEU A 111 4.48 -21.18 -16.99
C LEU A 111 4.80 -22.68 -16.92
N MET A 112 4.07 -23.50 -17.68
CA MET A 112 4.29 -24.94 -17.73
C MET A 112 5.59 -25.33 -18.47
N ASN A 113 5.98 -24.57 -19.49
CA ASN A 113 7.26 -24.76 -20.20
C ASN A 113 8.43 -24.23 -19.37
N VAL A 114 8.20 -23.17 -18.60
CA VAL A 114 9.16 -22.60 -17.64
C VAL A 114 9.51 -23.63 -16.57
N ILE A 115 8.51 -24.22 -15.91
CA ILE A 115 8.70 -25.24 -14.87
C ILE A 115 9.47 -26.47 -15.38
N ARG A 116 9.29 -26.83 -16.66
CA ARG A 116 9.97 -28.00 -17.26
C ARG A 116 11.43 -27.74 -17.62
N ARG A 117 11.79 -26.48 -17.93
CA ARG A 117 13.13 -26.09 -18.38
C ARG A 117 14.05 -25.63 -17.24
N THR A 118 13.50 -25.13 -16.14
CA THR A 118 14.31 -24.64 -15.00
C THR A 118 14.96 -25.77 -14.19
N ASP A 119 16.17 -25.52 -13.69
CA ASP A 119 16.88 -26.42 -12.77
C ASP A 119 16.07 -26.67 -11.48
N LYS A 120 15.95 -27.94 -11.09
CA LYS A 120 15.09 -28.41 -9.98
C LYS A 120 15.45 -27.76 -8.65
N THR A 121 16.73 -27.46 -8.41
CA THR A 121 17.17 -26.85 -7.13
C THR A 121 16.67 -25.41 -7.00
N LYS A 122 16.83 -24.59 -8.05
CA LYS A 122 16.37 -23.19 -8.07
C LYS A 122 14.84 -23.08 -8.08
N LEU A 123 14.17 -24.02 -8.75
CA LEU A 123 12.72 -24.09 -8.80
C LEU A 123 12.12 -24.38 -7.41
N ILE A 124 12.66 -25.37 -6.69
CA ILE A 124 12.16 -25.74 -5.35
C ILE A 124 12.27 -24.57 -4.36
N ILE A 125 13.40 -23.86 -4.35
CA ILE A 125 13.61 -22.72 -3.44
C ILE A 125 12.63 -21.57 -3.75
N ASN A 126 12.42 -21.23 -5.03
CA ASN A 126 11.48 -20.18 -5.42
C ASN A 126 10.02 -20.57 -5.10
N VAL A 127 9.64 -21.83 -5.35
CA VAL A 127 8.30 -22.33 -5.01
C VAL A 127 8.09 -22.30 -3.50
N PHE A 128 9.10 -22.65 -2.70
CA PHE A 128 9.01 -22.56 -1.24
C PHE A 128 8.77 -21.11 -0.77
N MET A 129 9.56 -20.15 -1.27
CA MET A 129 9.38 -18.72 -0.95
C MET A 129 7.99 -18.22 -1.36
N LEU A 130 7.50 -18.65 -2.52
CA LEU A 130 6.17 -18.30 -3.01
C LEU A 130 5.07 -18.85 -2.11
N ILE A 131 5.18 -20.12 -1.68
CA ILE A 131 4.21 -20.75 -0.77
C ILE A 131 4.19 -20.01 0.57
N VAL A 132 5.35 -19.73 1.15
CA VAL A 132 5.44 -18.99 2.43
C VAL A 132 4.84 -17.59 2.29
N ALA A 133 5.12 -16.88 1.20
CA ALA A 133 4.57 -15.56 0.93
C ALA A 133 3.05 -15.57 0.79
N VAL A 134 2.49 -16.55 0.07
CA VAL A 134 1.04 -16.68 -0.11
C VAL A 134 0.35 -17.04 1.21
N ILE A 135 0.89 -18.01 1.96
CA ILE A 135 0.32 -18.39 3.27
C ILE A 135 0.37 -17.21 4.23
N GLY A 136 1.52 -16.53 4.33
CA GLY A 136 1.67 -15.35 5.18
C GLY A 136 0.72 -14.22 4.79
N GLY A 137 0.56 -13.96 3.48
CA GLY A 137 -0.37 -12.97 2.97
C GLY A 137 -1.83 -13.29 3.26
N VAL A 138 -2.25 -14.55 3.07
CA VAL A 138 -3.63 -14.99 3.38
C VAL A 138 -3.92 -14.88 4.87
N LEU A 139 -3.04 -15.38 5.73
CA LEU A 139 -3.20 -15.30 7.18
C LEU A 139 -3.27 -13.84 7.66
N GLY A 140 -2.38 -12.98 7.17
CA GLY A 140 -2.40 -11.55 7.51
C GLY A 140 -3.66 -10.84 7.02
N THR A 141 -4.15 -11.22 5.84
CA THR A 141 -5.39 -10.68 5.26
C THR A 141 -6.60 -11.07 6.10
N MET A 142 -6.71 -12.34 6.52
CA MET A 142 -7.80 -12.79 7.40
C MET A 142 -7.79 -12.06 8.74
N GLN A 143 -6.61 -11.88 9.35
CA GLN A 143 -6.48 -11.13 10.60
C GLN A 143 -6.86 -9.64 10.45
N GLY A 144 -6.48 -9.01 9.33
CA GLY A 144 -6.87 -7.64 9.02
C GLY A 144 -8.38 -7.51 8.83
N LEU A 145 -8.98 -8.45 8.09
CA LEU A 145 -10.40 -8.45 7.77
C LEU A 145 -11.26 -8.64 9.02
N GLU A 146 -10.89 -9.54 9.93
CA GLU A 146 -11.61 -9.72 11.19
C GLU A 146 -11.58 -8.47 12.08
N LYS A 147 -10.46 -7.73 12.08
CA LYS A 147 -10.33 -6.48 12.85
C LYS A 147 -11.20 -5.37 12.27
N ILE A 148 -11.32 -5.30 10.93
CA ILE A 148 -12.20 -4.33 10.27
C ILE A 148 -13.67 -4.72 10.46
N ALA A 149 -14.01 -6.00 10.34
CA ALA A 149 -15.39 -6.48 10.49
C ALA A 149 -15.94 -6.35 11.92
N LYS A 150 -15.07 -6.45 12.94
CA LYS A 150 -15.43 -6.26 14.36
C LYS A 150 -15.32 -4.81 14.82
N ALA A 151 -14.73 -3.92 14.01
CA ALA A 151 -14.72 -2.50 14.31
C ALA A 151 -16.15 -1.97 14.11
N GLU A 152 -16.90 -1.84 15.21
CA GLU A 152 -18.08 -0.98 15.24
C GLU A 152 -17.62 0.40 14.77
N PHE A 153 -18.12 0.86 13.62
CA PHE A 153 -17.73 2.11 12.97
C PHE A 153 -17.97 3.29 13.92
N SER A 154 -16.97 3.61 14.75
CA SER A 154 -16.92 4.83 15.53
C SER A 154 -17.01 6.00 14.55
N ALA A 155 -17.96 6.91 14.80
CA ALA A 155 -18.37 7.92 13.85
C ALA A 155 -17.16 8.69 13.28
N PRO A 156 -17.11 8.91 11.94
CA PRO A 156 -15.97 9.57 11.31
C PRO A 156 -15.80 11.00 11.84
N CYS A 157 -14.56 11.49 11.90
CA CYS A 157 -14.24 12.72 12.63
C CYS A 157 -14.86 14.00 12.04
N TYR A 158 -15.27 13.99 10.77
CA TYR A 158 -16.09 15.07 10.20
C TYR A 158 -17.50 15.11 10.78
N VAL A 159 -18.09 13.96 11.16
CA VAL A 159 -19.39 13.91 11.86
C VAL A 159 -19.22 14.34 13.31
N ARG A 160 -18.11 13.96 13.97
CA ARG A 160 -17.82 14.44 15.35
C ARG A 160 -17.68 15.96 15.44
N ALA A 161 -17.16 16.62 14.41
CA ALA A 161 -17.09 18.09 14.36
C ALA A 161 -18.49 18.74 14.29
N PHE A 162 -19.46 18.11 13.63
CA PHE A 162 -20.85 18.57 13.56
C PHE A 162 -21.73 18.10 14.74
N THR A 163 -21.37 17.00 15.42
CA THR A 163 -22.08 16.49 16.62
C THR A 163 -21.56 17.10 17.93
N ALA A 164 -20.41 17.78 17.91
CA ALA A 164 -19.82 18.43 19.08
C ALA A 164 -20.70 19.53 19.70
N ASP A 165 -21.66 20.11 18.97
CA ASP A 165 -22.61 21.08 19.51
C ASP A 165 -23.71 20.47 20.38
N ASN A 166 -23.89 19.13 20.40
CA ASN A 166 -25.01 18.48 21.10
C ASN A 166 -24.62 17.52 22.23
N TYR A 167 -23.33 17.30 22.54
CA TYR A 167 -22.94 16.35 23.59
C TYR A 167 -22.28 17.02 24.79
N SER A 168 -23.10 17.23 25.82
CA SER A 168 -22.69 17.62 27.17
C SER A 168 -21.51 16.77 27.68
N THR A 169 -20.54 17.47 28.25
CA THR A 169 -19.32 16.98 28.89
C THR A 169 -19.59 15.82 29.86
N SER A 170 -19.29 14.58 29.45
CA SER A 170 -19.11 13.46 30.39
C SER A 170 -18.05 12.50 29.86
N PHE A 171 -16.81 12.98 29.88
CA PHE A 171 -15.61 12.19 29.63
C PHE A 171 -15.35 11.28 30.85
N LYS A 172 -15.72 10.00 30.76
CA LYS A 172 -15.21 8.97 31.68
C LYS A 172 -13.92 8.42 31.09
N ILE A 173 -12.79 8.75 31.72
CA ILE A 173 -11.52 8.08 31.51
C ILE A 173 -11.66 6.67 32.10
N ILE A 174 -11.63 5.63 31.25
CA ILE A 174 -11.23 4.31 31.71
C ILE A 174 -9.71 4.31 31.70
N GLN A 175 -9.13 4.41 32.89
CA GLN A 175 -7.71 4.17 33.13
C GLN A 175 -7.42 2.69 32.86
N GLN A 176 -6.42 2.42 32.01
CA GLN A 176 -5.58 1.23 32.15
C GLN A 176 -4.23 1.66 32.71
#